data_AF-A0A0J7XVS5-F1
#
_entry.id   AF-A0A0J7XVS5-F1
#
_cell.length_a   1.000
_cell.length_b   1.000
_cell.length_c   1.000
_cell.angle_alpha   90.00
_cell.angle_beta   90.00
_cell.angle_gamma   90.00
#
_symmetry.space_group_name_H-M   'P 1'
#
loop_
_entity.id
_entity.type
_entity.pdbx_description
1 polymer ?
#
loop_
_entity_poly.entity_id
_entity_poly.type
_entity_poly.pdbx_seq_one_letter_code
_entity_poly.pdbx_strand_id
1 'polypeptide(L)'
;MMSKKLACLALVAPLGLLPVAADASFYTGNELYKVCSADRGSKEYVERTYECIAYITGAIDAFNTTRKVNKLNSCIPADVTISQLRTVTVDYLEDHPKGRGASASELVFAATRNEWPCSKKKK
;
A
#
# COMPACT_ATOMS: atom_id res chain seq x y z
N MET A 1 70.28 -4.33 9.25
CA MET A 1 70.03 -3.36 8.15
C MET A 1 68.63 -3.61 7.58
N MET A 2 67.80 -2.55 7.52
CA MET A 2 66.43 -2.37 6.95
C MET A 2 65.43 -3.53 7.04
N SER A 3 64.44 -3.52 7.93
CA SER A 3 63.18 -2.74 7.93
C SER A 3 62.38 -2.82 6.63
N LYS A 4 61.23 -3.52 6.66
CA LYS A 4 59.97 -3.08 6.03
C LYS A 4 58.78 -3.59 6.86
N LYS A 5 58.28 -2.71 7.74
CA LYS A 5 56.94 -2.84 8.32
C LYS A 5 55.95 -2.78 7.15
N LEU A 6 55.37 -3.91 6.77
CA LEU A 6 54.19 -3.92 5.90
C LEU A 6 53.02 -3.48 6.76
N ALA A 7 52.74 -2.19 6.67
CA ALA A 7 51.52 -1.59 7.18
C ALA A 7 50.34 -2.27 6.49
N CYS A 8 49.66 -3.18 7.20
CA CYS A 8 48.27 -3.50 6.91
C CYS A 8 47.46 -2.23 7.16
N LEU A 9 47.38 -1.36 6.15
CA LEU A 9 46.27 -0.42 6.08
C LEU A 9 45.01 -1.28 6.05
N ALA A 10 44.31 -1.33 7.17
CA ALA A 10 42.94 -1.81 7.23
C ALA A 10 42.13 -0.94 6.27
N LEU A 11 41.88 -1.47 5.07
CA LEU A 11 40.90 -0.94 4.13
C LEU A 11 39.53 -1.21 4.76
N VAL A 12 39.14 -0.39 5.73
CA VAL A 12 37.76 -0.33 6.22
C VAL A 12 36.97 0.29 5.08
N ALA A 13 36.56 -0.54 4.12
CA ALA A 13 35.56 -0.16 3.15
C ALA A 13 34.32 0.24 3.95
N PRO A 14 33.81 1.48 3.84
CA PRO A 14 32.53 1.82 4.44
C PRO A 14 31.48 1.02 3.67
N LEU A 15 31.14 -0.18 4.14
CA LEU A 15 29.99 -0.92 3.65
C LEU A 15 28.78 -0.02 3.90
N GLY A 16 28.20 0.39 2.78
CA GLY A 16 27.32 1.54 2.70
C GLY A 16 26.10 1.42 3.59
N LEU A 17 25.80 2.55 4.24
CA LEU A 17 24.43 2.93 4.53
C LEU A 17 23.76 3.22 3.18
N LEU A 18 23.35 2.17 2.46
CA LEU A 18 22.40 2.36 1.37
C LEU A 18 21.09 2.80 2.02
N PRO A 19 20.50 3.94 1.60
CA PRO A 19 19.20 4.34 2.10
C PRO A 19 18.19 3.28 1.66
N VAL A 20 17.75 2.46 2.61
CA VAL A 20 16.56 1.64 2.42
C VAL A 20 15.39 2.59 2.47
N ALA A 21 14.55 2.60 1.44
CA ALA A 21 13.30 3.34 1.49
C ALA A 21 12.48 2.79 2.66
N ALA A 22 12.33 3.58 3.72
CA ALA A 22 11.43 3.24 4.80
C ALA A 22 10.00 3.45 4.28
N ASP A 23 9.38 2.37 3.83
CA ASP A 23 7.96 2.36 3.49
C ASP A 23 7.18 2.34 4.81
N ALA A 24 6.49 3.45 5.13
CA ALA A 24 5.71 3.59 6.34
C ALA A 24 4.33 2.91 6.24
N SER A 25 4.09 2.08 5.21
CA SER A 25 2.86 1.32 5.09
C SER A 25 2.77 0.20 6.13
N PHE A 26 1.56 0.04 6.70
CA PHE A 26 1.27 -1.03 7.65
C PHE A 26 1.13 -2.41 6.99
N TYR A 27 0.80 -2.43 5.69
CA TYR A 27 0.65 -3.65 4.91
C TYR A 27 1.20 -3.41 3.51
N THR A 28 1.79 -4.46 2.94
CA THR A 28 1.89 -4.66 1.51
C THR A 28 0.54 -5.11 0.94
N GLY A 29 0.35 -4.97 -0.37
CA GLY A 29 -0.85 -5.52 -1.02
C GLY A 29 -1.01 -7.03 -0.84
N ASN A 30 0.10 -7.79 -0.74
CA ASN A 30 0.07 -9.22 -0.50
C ASN A 30 -0.57 -9.55 0.84
N GLU A 31 -0.20 -8.82 1.88
CA GLU A 31 -0.75 -9.01 3.21
C GLU A 31 -2.22 -8.56 3.26
N LEU A 32 -2.55 -7.40 2.66
CA LEU A 32 -3.94 -6.96 2.58
C LEU A 32 -4.82 -7.97 1.81
N TYR A 33 -4.35 -8.51 0.68
CA TYR A 33 -5.09 -9.53 -0.08
C TYR A 33 -5.34 -10.79 0.76
N LYS A 34 -4.34 -11.24 1.53
CA LYS A 34 -4.47 -12.39 2.43
C LYS A 34 -5.48 -12.15 3.55
N VAL A 35 -5.49 -10.95 4.14
CA VAL A 35 -6.47 -10.54 5.16
C VAL A 35 -7.86 -10.50 4.55
N CYS A 36 -8.01 -9.82 3.40
CA CYS A 36 -9.29 -9.65 2.74
C CYS A 36 -9.87 -10.93 2.14
N SER A 37 -9.05 -11.93 1.82
CA SER A 37 -9.47 -13.20 1.21
C SER A 37 -9.59 -14.33 2.24
N ALA A 38 -9.86 -14.01 3.50
CA ALA A 38 -10.09 -14.99 4.54
C ALA A 38 -11.25 -15.95 4.18
N ASP A 39 -11.04 -17.24 4.43
CA ASP A 39 -12.04 -18.28 4.18
C ASP A 39 -13.26 -18.06 5.09
N ARG A 40 -14.48 -18.14 4.54
CA ARG A 40 -15.73 -17.95 5.28
C ARG A 40 -15.95 -18.97 6.41
N GLY A 41 -15.35 -20.15 6.31
CA GLY A 41 -15.39 -21.19 7.34
C GLY A 41 -14.29 -21.08 8.40
N SER A 42 -13.36 -20.13 8.27
CA SER A 42 -12.27 -19.94 9.23
C SER A 42 -12.77 -19.26 10.51
N LYS A 43 -12.15 -19.57 11.66
CA LYS A 43 -12.48 -18.95 12.95
C LYS A 43 -12.15 -17.45 12.98
N GLU A 44 -11.19 -17.04 12.15
CA GLU A 44 -10.68 -15.68 12.01
C GLU A 44 -11.45 -14.88 10.94
N TYR A 45 -12.44 -15.48 10.26
CA TYR A 45 -13.15 -14.84 9.14
C TYR A 45 -13.69 -13.46 9.49
N VAL A 46 -14.38 -13.36 10.64
CA VAL A 46 -15.02 -12.13 11.10
C VAL A 46 -13.97 -11.07 11.40
N GLU A 47 -12.93 -11.40 12.18
CA GLU A 47 -11.85 -10.49 12.54
C GLU A 47 -11.12 -9.96 11.30
N ARG A 48 -10.71 -10.86 10.40
CA ARG A 48 -10.01 -10.48 9.16
C ARG A 48 -10.89 -9.69 8.20
N THR A 49 -12.20 -9.96 8.19
CA THR A 49 -13.15 -9.15 7.41
C THR A 49 -13.22 -7.73 7.94
N TYR A 50 -13.30 -7.55 9.27
CA TYR A 50 -13.28 -6.22 9.88
C TYR A 50 -11.94 -5.49 9.68
N GLU A 51 -10.82 -6.19 9.83
CA GLU A 51 -9.48 -5.67 9.54
C GLU A 51 -9.36 -5.18 8.08
N CYS A 52 -9.81 -6.01 7.14
CA CYS A 52 -9.83 -5.68 5.72
C CYS A 52 -10.64 -4.41 5.43
N ILE A 53 -11.90 -4.35 5.87
CA ILE A 53 -12.75 -3.19 5.57
C ILE A 53 -12.25 -1.93 6.28
N ALA A 54 -11.77 -2.03 7.52
CA ALA A 54 -11.25 -0.89 8.27
C ALA A 54 -10.00 -0.30 7.61
N TYR A 55 -9.08 -1.14 7.13
CA TYR A 55 -7.91 -0.68 6.41
C TYR A 55 -8.30 0.04 5.11
N ILE A 56 -9.19 -0.57 4.31
CA ILE A 56 -9.64 -0.02 3.03
C ILE A 56 -10.35 1.32 3.22
N THR A 57 -11.31 1.41 4.15
CA THR A 57 -12.04 2.66 4.39
C THR A 57 -11.11 3.74 4.96
N GLY A 58 -10.20 3.38 5.86
CA GLY A 58 -9.23 4.33 6.42
C GLY A 58 -8.31 4.92 5.36
N ALA A 59 -7.80 4.10 4.43
CA ALA A 59 -7.00 4.57 3.30
C ALA A 59 -7.81 5.52 2.42
N ILE A 60 -9.05 5.15 2.07
CA ILE A 60 -9.94 5.96 1.23
C ILE A 60 -10.30 7.30 1.88
N ASP A 61 -10.58 7.32 3.18
CA ASP A 61 -10.86 8.55 3.92
C ASP A 61 -9.64 9.48 3.95
N ALA A 62 -8.43 8.93 4.11
CA ALA A 62 -7.20 9.71 4.03
C ALA A 62 -7.01 10.32 2.63
N PHE A 63 -7.28 9.57 1.56
CA PHE A 63 -7.22 10.08 0.19
C PHE A 63 -8.28 11.15 -0.07
N ASN A 64 -9.52 10.92 0.33
CA ASN A 64 -10.61 11.89 0.14
C ASN A 64 -10.40 13.16 0.98
N THR A 65 -9.87 13.04 2.20
CA THR A 65 -9.48 14.18 3.03
C THR A 65 -8.38 14.99 2.37
N THR A 66 -7.34 14.33 1.86
CA THR A 66 -6.26 14.98 1.10
C THR A 66 -6.80 15.71 -0.12
N ARG A 67 -7.71 15.10 -0.89
CA ARG A 67 -8.34 15.74 -2.05
C ARG A 67 -9.15 16.97 -1.65
N LYS A 68 -9.93 16.88 -0.57
CA LYS A 68 -10.73 17.99 -0.04
C LYS A 68 -9.86 19.17 0.37
N VAL A 69 -8.76 18.93 1.09
CA VAL A 69 -7.77 19.97 1.45
C VAL A 69 -7.18 20.64 0.20
N ASN A 70 -7.00 19.88 -0.88
CA ASN A 70 -6.53 20.37 -2.17
C ASN A 70 -7.65 20.94 -3.08
N LYS A 71 -8.86 21.17 -2.56
CA LYS A 71 -10.02 21.70 -3.30
C LYS A 71 -10.37 20.84 -4.55
N LEU A 72 -10.30 19.52 -4.38
CA LEU A 72 -10.71 18.52 -5.36
C LEU A 72 -11.87 17.69 -4.80
N ASN A 73 -12.86 17.39 -5.65
CA ASN A 73 -13.97 16.50 -5.28
C ASN A 73 -13.50 15.04 -5.14
N SER A 74 -14.22 14.24 -4.35
CA SER A 74 -14.12 12.77 -4.42
C SER A 74 -14.35 12.32 -5.86
N CYS A 75 -13.66 11.25 -6.27
CA CYS A 75 -13.95 10.57 -7.53
C CYS A 75 -14.82 9.33 -7.31
N ILE A 76 -14.91 8.87 -6.06
CA ILE A 76 -15.81 7.79 -5.65
C ILE A 76 -17.21 8.41 -5.49
N PRO A 77 -18.25 7.88 -6.19
CA PRO A 77 -19.63 8.31 -6.01
C PRO A 77 -20.13 8.15 -4.57
N ALA A 78 -21.13 8.96 -4.18
CA ALA A 78 -21.62 9.01 -2.81
C ALA A 78 -22.42 7.77 -2.37
N ASP A 79 -22.94 7.00 -3.32
CA ASP A 79 -23.71 5.78 -3.13
C ASP A 79 -22.85 4.51 -3.08
N VAL A 80 -21.52 4.63 -3.25
CA VAL A 80 -20.59 3.51 -3.12
C VAL A 80 -20.55 3.01 -1.67
N THR A 81 -20.78 1.71 -1.50
CA THR A 81 -20.78 1.02 -0.21
C THR A 81 -19.40 0.50 0.16
N ILE A 82 -19.18 0.25 1.46
CA ILE A 82 -17.96 -0.40 1.98
C ILE A 82 -17.74 -1.77 1.31
N SER A 83 -18.80 -2.52 1.04
CA SER A 83 -18.69 -3.81 0.35
C SER A 83 -18.15 -3.66 -1.07
N GLN A 84 -18.60 -2.64 -1.82
CA GLN A 84 -18.07 -2.36 -3.15
C GLN A 84 -16.60 -1.92 -3.10
N LEU A 85 -16.23 -1.08 -2.12
CA LEU A 85 -14.82 -0.69 -1.91
C LEU A 85 -13.93 -1.92 -1.65
N ARG A 86 -14.41 -2.85 -0.83
CA ARG A 86 -13.72 -4.12 -0.58
C ARG A 86 -13.59 -4.95 -1.87
N THR A 87 -14.69 -5.17 -2.59
CA THR A 87 -14.69 -5.96 -3.82
C THR A 87 -13.70 -5.39 -4.84
N VAL A 88 -13.80 -4.10 -5.16
CA VAL A 88 -12.90 -3.41 -6.11
C VAL A 88 -11.43 -3.53 -5.71
N THR A 89 -11.14 -3.39 -4.41
CA THR A 89 -9.77 -3.54 -3.92
C THR A 89 -9.26 -4.97 -4.08
N VAL A 90 -10.05 -5.97 -3.66
CA VAL A 90 -9.66 -7.37 -3.73
C VAL A 90 -9.46 -7.82 -5.18
N ASP A 91 -10.40 -7.48 -6.06
CA ASP A 91 -10.33 -7.80 -7.49
C ASP A 91 -9.08 -7.16 -8.13
N TYR A 92 -8.81 -5.89 -7.85
CA TYR A 92 -7.60 -5.23 -8.34
C TYR A 92 -6.32 -5.90 -7.85
N LEU A 93 -6.25 -6.27 -6.56
CA LEU A 93 -5.10 -6.98 -6.02
C LEU A 93 -4.95 -8.35 -6.69
N GLU A 94 -6.03 -9.10 -6.86
CA GLU A 94 -6.07 -10.39 -7.55
C GLU A 94 -5.47 -10.31 -8.95
N ASP A 95 -5.92 -9.34 -9.74
CA ASP A 95 -5.51 -9.13 -11.13
C ASP A 95 -4.06 -8.62 -11.29
N HIS A 96 -3.45 -8.08 -10.23
CA HIS A 96 -2.12 -7.46 -10.26
C HIS A 96 -1.10 -8.11 -9.30
N PRO A 97 -0.84 -9.43 -9.39
CA PRO A 97 0.02 -10.14 -8.42
C PRO A 97 1.48 -9.65 -8.44
N LYS A 98 1.99 -9.20 -9.59
CA LYS A 98 3.37 -8.70 -9.72
C LYS A 98 3.60 -7.37 -8.99
N GLY A 99 2.57 -6.50 -8.94
CA GLY A 99 2.64 -5.20 -8.27
C GLY A 99 2.30 -5.25 -6.78
N ARG A 100 1.82 -6.40 -6.30
CA ARG A 100 1.24 -6.55 -4.97
C ARG A 100 2.23 -6.44 -3.80
N GLY A 101 3.53 -6.37 -4.10
CA GLY A 101 4.57 -6.07 -3.11
C GLY A 101 4.64 -4.61 -2.69
N ALA A 102 3.95 -3.69 -3.38
CA ALA A 102 3.86 -2.28 -3.01
C ALA A 102 2.97 -2.07 -1.77
N SER A 103 3.02 -0.85 -1.23
CA SER A 103 2.15 -0.39 -0.15
C SER A 103 0.67 -0.68 -0.45
N ALA A 104 -0.03 -1.27 0.51
CA ALA A 104 -1.45 -1.58 0.37
C ALA A 104 -2.30 -0.33 0.21
N SER A 105 -1.96 0.79 0.87
CA SER A 105 -2.71 2.04 0.72
C SER A 105 -2.58 2.62 -0.70
N GLU A 106 -1.40 2.52 -1.31
CA GLU A 106 -1.18 2.89 -2.72
C GLU A 106 -2.03 2.02 -3.65
N LEU A 107 -2.09 0.71 -3.38
CA LEU A 107 -2.86 -0.21 -4.19
C LEU A 107 -4.38 -0.03 -4.01
N VAL A 108 -4.86 0.30 -2.81
CA VAL A 108 -6.26 0.73 -2.57
C VAL A 108 -6.58 2.00 -3.37
N PHE A 109 -5.67 2.98 -3.36
CA PHE A 109 -5.84 4.17 -4.19
C PHE A 109 -5.91 3.81 -5.67
N ALA A 110 -4.98 2.99 -6.16
CA ALA A 110 -4.93 2.56 -7.55
C ALA A 110 -6.22 1.83 -7.97
N ALA A 111 -6.71 0.90 -7.14
CA ALA A 111 -7.96 0.18 -7.36
C ALA A 111 -9.14 1.13 -7.51
N THR A 112 -9.31 2.06 -6.56
CA THR A 112 -10.41 3.04 -6.60
C THR A 112 -10.27 4.11 -7.70
N ARG A 113 -9.10 4.27 -8.32
CA ARG A 113 -8.89 5.11 -9.52
C ARG A 113 -9.08 4.36 -10.82
N ASN A 114 -8.83 3.05 -10.81
CA ASN A 114 -9.14 2.17 -11.92
C ASN A 114 -10.66 2.05 -12.09
N GLU A 115 -11.39 1.79 -10.99
CA GLU A 115 -12.85 1.66 -11.00
C GLU A 115 -13.57 3.01 -11.14
N TRP A 116 -13.14 4.03 -10.38
CA TRP A 116 -13.74 5.36 -10.41
C TRP A 116 -12.73 6.44 -10.82
N PRO A 117 -12.47 6.60 -12.14
CA PRO A 117 -11.61 7.64 -12.64
C PRO A 117 -12.11 9.04 -12.26
N CYS A 118 -11.19 9.88 -11.82
CA CYS A 118 -11.49 11.29 -11.57
C CYS A 118 -11.78 12.02 -12.87
N SER A 119 -12.88 12.76 -12.94
CA SER A 119 -13.11 13.71 -14.01
C SER A 119 -11.99 14.76 -14.03
N LYS A 120 -11.44 15.02 -15.22
CA LYS A 120 -10.47 16.11 -15.39
C LYS A 120 -11.19 17.42 -15.06
N LYS A 121 -10.63 18.25 -14.17
CA LYS A 121 -11.09 19.64 -14.01
C LYS A 121 -11.09 20.28 -15.41
N LYS A 122 -12.24 20.76 -15.88
CA LYS A 122 -12.25 21.71 -16.99
C LYS A 122 -11.49 22.95 -16.49
N LYS A 123 -10.44 23.34 -17.21
CA LYS A 123 -9.69 24.57 -16.93
C LYS A 123 -10.60 25.78 -17.07
#